data_AF-A0A7V9CS61-F1
#
_entry.id   AF-A0A7V9CS61-F1
#
_cell.length_a   1.000
_cell.length_b   1.000
_cell.length_c   1.000
_cell.angle_alpha   90.00
_cell.angle_beta   90.00
_cell.angle_gamma   90.00
#
_symmetry.space_group_name_H-M   'P 1'
#
loop_
_entity.id
_entity.type
_entity.pdbx_description
1 polymer ?
#
loop_
_entity_poly.entity_id
_entity_poly.type
_entity_poly.pdbx_seq_one_letter_code
_entity_poly.pdbx_strand_id
1 'polypeptide(L)'
;MLGFVPLALSAAQKAGLGVVGGTFIVFALLSALVLPTRWPQFPGRTGLRPFIVATVALFVGMMLAVVFLAKESEEEAGAGEHGGTAGETTTGSSGARTITVSEVDYRIELPSPETDGPASYTIRVRNDGDEVHNLVVSGPEVPEARTPNLKPGATAELDVTLVEGRYTLLCSIPGHEELGMRARLDVR
;
A
#
# COMPACT_ATOMS: atom_id res chain seq x y z
N MET A 1 -19.07 18.56 5.12
CA MET A 1 -18.49 18.37 3.78
C MET A 1 -17.32 17.42 3.93
N LEU A 2 -17.54 16.14 3.64
CA LEU A 2 -16.48 15.13 3.65
C LEU A 2 -15.63 15.35 2.39
N GLY A 3 -14.46 15.99 2.58
CA GLY A 3 -13.48 16.15 1.52
C GLY A 3 -12.92 14.78 1.14
N PHE A 4 -13.09 14.40 -0.11
CA PHE A 4 -12.37 13.29 -0.72
C PHE A 4 -10.88 13.52 -0.51
N VAL A 5 -10.21 12.65 0.25
CA VAL A 5 -8.76 12.55 0.28
C VAL A 5 -8.36 11.96 -1.09
N PRO A 6 -7.73 12.72 -2.00
CA PRO A 6 -7.30 12.16 -3.26
C PRO A 6 -6.18 11.17 -2.94
N LEU A 7 -6.37 9.90 -3.30
CA LEU A 7 -5.27 8.92 -3.28
C LEU A 7 -4.07 9.54 -4.00
N ALA A 8 -2.88 9.43 -3.41
CA ALA A 8 -1.61 9.92 -3.92
C ALA A 8 -1.14 9.11 -5.14
N LEU A 9 -1.95 9.07 -6.21
CA LEU A 9 -1.60 8.48 -7.49
C LEU A 9 -0.91 9.52 -8.36
N SER A 10 0.15 9.11 -9.06
CA SER A 10 0.82 9.90 -10.08
C SER A 10 -0.15 10.28 -11.21
N ALA A 11 0.17 11.34 -11.96
CA ALA A 11 -0.66 11.76 -13.09
C ALA A 11 -0.82 10.63 -14.13
N ALA A 12 0.22 9.82 -14.32
CA ALA A 12 0.21 8.65 -15.19
C ALA A 12 -0.73 7.55 -14.67
N GLN A 13 -0.73 7.27 -13.37
CA GLN A 13 -1.62 6.28 -12.75
C GLN A 13 -3.09 6.70 -12.81
N LYS A 14 -3.38 8.00 -12.62
CA LYS A 14 -4.73 8.56 -12.78
C LYS A 14 -5.21 8.47 -14.22
N ALA A 15 -4.33 8.71 -15.19
CA ALA A 15 -4.65 8.59 -16.61
C ALA A 15 -4.88 7.12 -17.01
N GLY A 16 -4.00 6.21 -16.58
CA GLY A 16 -4.12 4.77 -16.85
C GLY A 16 -5.41 4.17 -16.26
N LEU A 17 -5.73 4.49 -15.01
CA LEU A 17 -6.96 4.05 -14.37
C LEU A 17 -8.20 4.66 -15.05
N GLY A 18 -8.13 5.92 -15.45
CA GLY A 18 -9.20 6.62 -16.17
C GLY A 18 -9.49 6.01 -17.55
N VAL A 19 -8.46 5.63 -18.30
CA VAL A 19 -8.61 4.99 -19.61
C VAL A 19 -9.21 3.59 -19.46
N VAL A 20 -8.68 2.76 -18.55
CA VAL A 20 -9.18 1.40 -18.31
C VAL A 20 -10.63 1.43 -17.84
N GLY A 21 -10.95 2.26 -16.85
CA GLY A 21 -12.32 2.44 -16.37
C GLY A 21 -13.26 2.96 -17.46
N GLY A 22 -12.80 3.95 -18.24
CA GLY A 22 -13.55 4.53 -19.36
C GLY A 22 -13.89 3.52 -20.45
N THR A 23 -12.95 2.65 -20.84
CA THR A 23 -13.20 1.60 -21.83
C THR A 23 -14.27 0.60 -21.37
N PHE A 24 -14.26 0.21 -20.09
CA PHE A 24 -15.29 -0.68 -19.52
C PHE A 24 -16.66 -0.02 -19.46
N ILE A 25 -16.73 1.24 -19.04
CA ILE A 25 -17.98 1.99 -18.98
C ILE A 25 -18.58 2.13 -20.38
N VAL A 26 -17.78 2.49 -21.39
CA VAL A 26 -18.24 2.61 -22.78
C VAL A 26 -18.70 1.26 -23.31
N PHE A 27 -17.93 0.18 -23.10
CA PHE A 27 -18.32 -1.17 -23.54
C PHE A 27 -19.63 -1.64 -22.87
N ALA A 28 -19.79 -1.39 -21.57
CA ALA A 28 -20.98 -1.73 -20.81
C ALA A 28 -22.20 -0.95 -21.30
N LEU A 29 -22.07 0.37 -21.51
CA LEU A 29 -23.17 1.21 -22.01
C LEU A 29 -23.57 0.84 -23.44
N LEU A 30 -22.61 0.57 -24.32
CA LEU A 30 -22.90 0.09 -25.67
C LEU A 30 -23.62 -1.25 -25.63
N SER A 31 -23.11 -2.19 -24.82
CA SER A 31 -23.69 -3.55 -24.70
C SER A 31 -25.05 -3.58 -24.01
N ALA A 32 -25.31 -2.67 -23.06
CA ALA A 32 -26.55 -2.65 -22.28
C ALA A 32 -27.64 -1.75 -22.87
N LEU A 33 -27.27 -0.69 -23.60
CA LEU A 33 -28.24 0.32 -24.06
C LEU A 33 -28.32 0.42 -25.59
N VAL A 34 -27.21 0.25 -26.30
CA VAL A 34 -27.16 0.51 -27.75
C VAL A 34 -27.38 -0.76 -28.57
N LEU A 35 -26.72 -1.86 -28.21
CA LEU A 35 -26.89 -3.14 -28.91
C LEU A 35 -28.29 -3.76 -28.71
N PRO A 36 -28.89 -3.75 -27.50
CA PRO A 36 -30.24 -4.30 -27.30
C PRO A 36 -31.35 -3.49 -27.98
N THR A 37 -31.15 -2.18 -28.14
CA THR A 37 -32.12 -1.31 -28.82
C THR A 37 -32.01 -1.39 -30.34
N ARG A 38 -30.81 -1.64 -30.89
CA ARG A 38 -30.58 -1.81 -32.33
C ARG A 38 -30.91 -3.22 -32.82
N TRP A 39 -30.72 -4.25 -31.99
CA TRP A 39 -30.96 -5.65 -32.33
C TRP A 39 -31.81 -6.33 -31.24
N PRO A 40 -33.11 -6.57 -31.49
CA PRO A 40 -34.04 -7.15 -30.51
C PRO A 40 -33.64 -8.53 -29.98
N GLN A 41 -32.82 -9.26 -30.74
CA GLN A 41 -32.32 -10.59 -30.40
C GLN A 41 -30.89 -10.59 -29.84
N PHE A 42 -30.41 -9.54 -29.15
CA PHE A 42 -29.06 -9.49 -28.56
C PHE A 42 -29.00 -10.06 -27.13
N PRO A 43 -27.93 -10.79 -26.72
CA PRO A 43 -26.86 -11.42 -27.50
C PRO A 43 -27.33 -12.84 -27.87
N GLY A 44 -28.28 -12.95 -28.80
CA GLY A 44 -28.97 -14.19 -29.14
C GLY A 44 -28.03 -15.31 -29.56
N ARG A 45 -28.57 -16.50 -29.84
CA ARG A 45 -27.81 -17.75 -30.04
C ARG A 45 -26.59 -17.63 -30.97
N THR A 46 -26.67 -16.82 -32.02
CA THR A 46 -25.58 -16.59 -32.98
C THR A 46 -24.59 -15.50 -32.54
N GLY A 47 -25.06 -14.47 -31.82
CA GLY A 47 -24.24 -13.35 -31.33
C GLY A 47 -23.57 -13.58 -29.98
N LEU A 48 -23.95 -14.65 -29.28
CA LEU A 48 -23.42 -14.99 -27.96
C LEU A 48 -21.91 -15.30 -27.99
N ARG A 49 -21.45 -16.04 -29.00
CA ARG A 49 -20.03 -16.40 -29.15
C ARG A 49 -19.12 -15.17 -29.29
N PRO A 50 -19.35 -14.25 -30.25
CA PRO A 50 -18.51 -13.06 -30.36
C PRO A 50 -18.64 -12.13 -29.13
N PHE A 51 -19.80 -12.06 -28.48
CA PHE A 51 -19.98 -11.29 -27.25
C PHE A 51 -19.15 -11.84 -26.08
N ILE A 52 -19.14 -13.16 -25.89
CA ILE A 52 -18.31 -13.82 -24.88
C ILE A 52 -16.82 -13.59 -25.21
N VAL A 53 -16.40 -13.76 -26.47
CA VAL A 53 -15.00 -13.51 -26.88
C VAL A 53 -14.58 -12.07 -26.59
N ALA A 54 -15.42 -11.08 -26.92
CA ALA A 54 -15.12 -9.68 -26.64
C ALA A 54 -15.03 -9.39 -25.13
N THR A 55 -15.92 -9.99 -24.33
CA THR A 55 -15.95 -9.83 -22.87
C THR A 55 -14.71 -10.45 -22.23
N VAL A 56 -14.33 -11.67 -22.65
CA VAL A 56 -13.13 -12.36 -22.18
C VAL A 56 -11.87 -11.59 -22.59
N ALA A 57 -11.81 -11.07 -23.82
CA ALA A 57 -10.67 -10.27 -24.29
C ALA A 57 -10.49 -8.98 -23.47
N LEU A 58 -11.58 -8.28 -23.13
CA LEU A 58 -11.52 -7.10 -22.27
C LEU A 58 -11.11 -7.44 -20.83
N PHE A 59 -11.60 -8.57 -20.29
CA PHE A 59 -11.21 -9.04 -18.97
C PHE A 59 -9.72 -9.41 -18.90
N VAL A 60 -9.22 -10.16 -19.89
CA VAL A 60 -7.80 -10.52 -19.99
C VAL A 60 -6.95 -9.27 -20.22
N GLY A 61 -7.39 -8.35 -21.07
CA GLY A 61 -6.73 -7.06 -21.27
C GLY A 61 -6.61 -6.25 -19.99
N MET A 62 -7.63 -6.26 -19.12
CA MET A 62 -7.58 -5.62 -17.80
C MET A 62 -6.58 -6.32 -16.87
N MET A 63 -6.62 -7.65 -16.78
CA MET A 63 -5.66 -8.40 -15.95
C MET A 63 -4.23 -8.13 -16.38
N LEU A 64 -3.97 -8.09 -17.69
CA LEU A 64 -2.67 -7.72 -18.24
C LEU A 64 -2.32 -6.27 -17.91
N ALA A 65 -3.23 -5.31 -18.12
CA ALA A 65 -3.00 -3.91 -17.77
C ALA A 65 -2.66 -3.74 -16.29
N VAL A 66 -3.34 -4.44 -15.37
CA VAL A 66 -3.03 -4.40 -13.93
C VAL A 66 -1.64 -4.96 -13.64
N VAL A 67 -1.28 -6.09 -14.26
CA VAL A 67 0.04 -6.71 -14.08
C VAL A 67 1.16 -5.83 -14.65
N PHE A 68 0.96 -5.22 -15.82
CA PHE A 68 1.95 -4.33 -16.44
C PHE A 68 2.04 -2.96 -15.74
N LEU A 69 0.93 -2.38 -15.31
CA LEU A 69 0.91 -1.12 -14.55
C LEU A 69 1.49 -1.30 -13.14
N ALA A 70 1.41 -2.50 -12.56
CA ALA A 70 2.13 -2.85 -11.34
C ALA A 70 3.64 -3.04 -11.57
N LYS A 71 4.04 -3.47 -12.78
CA LYS A 71 5.44 -3.72 -13.15
C LYS A 71 6.22 -2.42 -13.47
N GLU A 72 5.57 -1.42 -14.06
CA GLU A 72 6.19 -0.08 -14.24
C GLU A 72 6.43 0.66 -12.91
N SER A 73 5.88 0.18 -11.79
CA SER A 73 6.19 0.69 -10.44
C SER A 73 7.57 0.27 -9.93
N GLU A 74 8.24 -0.69 -10.58
CA GLU A 74 9.56 -1.17 -10.17
C GLU A 74 10.72 -0.52 -10.97
N GLU A 75 10.44 0.10 -12.13
CA GLU A 75 11.46 0.68 -13.01
C GLU A 75 11.47 2.23 -13.09
N GLU A 76 10.44 2.93 -12.59
CA GLU A 76 10.35 4.40 -12.53
C GLU A 76 10.34 4.93 -11.07
N ALA A 77 11.28 4.44 -10.25
CA ALA A 77 11.70 5.11 -9.00
C ALA A 77 13.20 5.44 -9.00
N GLY A 78 13.80 5.47 -10.20
CA GLY A 78 15.16 5.94 -10.44
C GLY A 78 15.16 7.27 -11.16
N ALA A 79 15.72 8.29 -10.49
CA ALA A 79 16.12 9.61 -11.00
C ALA A 79 15.02 10.64 -11.28
N GLY A 80 14.97 11.64 -10.39
CA GLY A 80 14.20 12.86 -10.56
C GLY A 80 14.43 13.83 -9.40
N GLU A 81 15.67 14.35 -9.28
CA GLU A 81 16.01 15.50 -8.46
C GLU A 81 14.99 16.63 -8.62
N HIS A 82 14.58 17.23 -7.50
CA HIS A 82 14.33 18.67 -7.46
C HIS A 82 14.82 19.28 -6.15
N GLY A 83 15.88 20.08 -6.29
CA GLY A 83 15.97 21.36 -5.60
C GLY A 83 16.52 21.30 -4.20
N GLY A 84 17.84 21.16 -4.09
CA GLY A 84 18.56 21.64 -2.94
C GLY A 84 18.22 23.11 -2.67
N THR A 85 17.62 23.35 -1.51
CA THR A 85 17.95 24.56 -0.75
C THR A 85 18.99 24.10 0.26
N ALA A 86 20.22 24.59 0.08
CA ALA A 86 21.26 24.54 1.10
C ALA A 86 20.77 25.35 2.32
N GLY A 87 20.03 24.67 3.20
CA GLY A 87 20.00 25.00 4.61
C GLY A 87 21.06 24.11 5.26
N GLU A 88 22.28 24.63 5.32
CA GLU A 88 23.30 24.11 6.20
C GLU A 88 22.78 24.24 7.63
N THR A 89 22.19 23.17 8.13
CA THR A 89 22.08 22.93 9.57
C THR A 89 22.87 21.67 9.85
N THR A 90 24.14 21.89 10.14
CA THR A 90 25.01 20.96 10.85
C THR A 90 24.35 20.58 12.18
N THR A 91 23.61 19.48 12.21
CA THR A 91 23.24 18.81 13.46
C THR A 91 23.74 17.37 13.34
N GLY A 92 24.60 17.02 14.29
CA GLY A 92 25.47 15.87 14.21
C GLY A 92 24.76 14.55 13.99
N SER A 93 25.48 13.65 13.32
CA SER A 93 25.28 12.21 13.42
C SER A 93 25.31 11.82 14.90
N SER A 94 24.13 11.81 15.52
CA SER A 94 23.83 10.90 16.62
C SER A 94 23.42 9.61 15.92
N GLY A 95 24.16 8.52 16.12
CA GLY A 95 23.98 7.28 15.36
C GLY A 95 22.51 6.86 15.30
N ALA A 96 22.01 6.56 14.11
CA ALA A 96 20.63 6.11 13.91
C ALA A 96 20.37 4.91 14.84
N ARG A 97 19.41 5.08 15.75
CA ARG A 97 19.09 4.08 16.78
C ARG A 97 18.21 3.02 16.13
N THR A 98 18.63 1.76 16.18
CA THR A 98 17.87 0.66 15.56
C THR A 98 17.02 -0.06 16.60
N ILE A 99 15.75 -0.28 16.30
CA ILE A 99 14.84 -1.15 17.07
C ILE A 99 14.56 -2.38 16.21
N THR A 100 15.02 -3.56 16.61
CA THR A 100 14.72 -4.81 15.89
C THR A 100 13.43 -5.41 16.40
N VAL A 101 12.41 -5.48 15.55
CA VAL A 101 11.08 -6.01 15.87
C VAL A 101 10.91 -7.36 15.19
N SER A 102 10.44 -8.35 15.94
CA SER A 102 10.07 -9.66 15.40
C SER A 102 8.54 -9.81 15.45
N GLU A 103 7.95 -10.17 14.32
CA GLU A 103 6.52 -10.48 14.20
C GLU A 103 6.37 -12.00 14.16
N VAL A 104 5.71 -12.58 15.17
CA VAL A 104 5.50 -14.03 15.31
C VAL A 104 4.02 -14.27 15.52
N ASP A 105 3.30 -14.69 14.48
CA ASP A 105 1.91 -15.14 14.48
C ASP A 105 1.00 -14.50 15.55
N TYR A 106 0.45 -13.34 15.20
CA TYR A 106 -0.42 -12.53 16.06
C TYR A 106 0.29 -11.90 17.28
N ARG A 107 1.62 -11.90 17.33
CA ARG A 107 2.42 -11.21 18.33
C ARG A 107 3.46 -10.30 17.69
N ILE A 108 3.74 -9.18 18.35
CA ILE A 108 4.85 -8.28 18.06
C ILE A 108 5.82 -8.35 19.24
N GLU A 109 7.05 -8.77 18.99
CA GLU A 109 8.11 -8.89 19.97
C GLU A 109 9.09 -7.72 19.82
N LEU A 110 9.20 -6.96 20.90
CA LEU A 110 10.11 -5.84 21.04
C LEU A 110 11.33 -6.26 21.87
N PRO A 111 12.53 -5.72 21.58
CA PRO A 111 13.71 -6.00 22.39
C PRO A 111 13.60 -5.35 23.77
N SER A 112 12.88 -4.23 23.85
CA SER A 112 12.54 -3.49 25.05
C SER A 112 11.19 -2.78 24.83
N PRO A 113 10.32 -2.67 25.86
CA PRO A 113 9.11 -1.87 25.77
C PRO A 113 9.40 -0.35 25.83
N GLU A 114 10.66 0.05 25.99
CA GLU A 114 11.09 1.43 26.20
C GLU A 114 12.32 1.78 25.35
N THR A 115 12.43 3.05 24.91
CA THR A 115 13.62 3.59 24.22
C THR A 115 14.31 4.69 25.04
N ASP A 116 15.59 4.97 24.76
CA ASP A 116 16.40 6.01 25.43
C ASP A 116 16.10 7.44 24.93
N GLY A 117 14.84 7.84 25.00
CA GLY A 117 14.37 9.19 24.73
C GLY A 117 14.11 9.53 23.26
N PRO A 118 13.69 10.77 22.98
CA PRO A 118 13.35 11.25 21.65
C PRO A 118 14.52 11.16 20.67
N ALA A 119 14.29 10.58 19.48
CA ALA A 119 15.29 10.49 18.41
C ALA A 119 14.65 10.02 17.09
N SER A 120 15.43 10.03 16.01
CA SER A 120 15.14 9.23 14.83
C SER A 120 15.57 7.78 15.05
N TYR A 121 14.65 6.87 14.80
CA TYR A 121 14.81 5.42 14.93
C TYR A 121 14.60 4.73 13.58
N THR A 122 15.44 3.74 13.29
CA THR A 122 15.19 2.77 12.23
C THR A 122 14.60 1.52 12.86
N ILE A 123 13.33 1.24 12.58
CA ILE A 123 12.67 0.03 13.06
C ILE A 123 12.89 -1.06 12.02
N ARG A 124 13.70 -2.06 12.34
CA ARG A 124 13.95 -3.22 11.48
C ARG A 124 13.00 -4.35 11.86
N VAL A 125 12.02 -4.61 11.01
CA VAL A 125 10.96 -5.59 11.24
C VAL A 125 11.27 -6.86 10.48
N ARG A 126 11.23 -8.01 11.16
CA ARG A 126 11.28 -9.33 10.51
C ARG A 126 10.02 -10.10 10.85
N ASN A 127 9.44 -10.75 9.84
CA ASN A 127 8.39 -11.73 10.05
C ASN A 127 9.03 -13.10 10.33
N ASP A 128 8.89 -13.55 11.57
CA ASP A 128 9.40 -14.83 12.08
C ASP A 128 8.30 -15.90 12.22
N GLY A 129 7.05 -15.53 11.92
CA GLY A 129 5.90 -16.45 11.87
C GLY A 129 5.62 -17.01 10.48
N ASP A 130 4.51 -17.74 10.39
CA ASP A 130 4.03 -18.39 9.16
C ASP A 130 2.96 -17.56 8.42
N GLU A 131 2.31 -16.61 9.11
CA GLU A 131 1.32 -15.72 8.52
C GLU A 131 1.95 -14.47 7.87
N VAL A 132 1.21 -13.80 6.98
CA VAL A 132 1.65 -12.49 6.45
C VAL A 132 1.44 -11.41 7.51
N HIS A 133 2.42 -10.54 7.69
CA HIS A 133 2.39 -9.47 8.70
C HIS A 133 2.82 -8.11 8.15
N ASN A 134 2.47 -7.04 8.85
CA ASN A 134 3.06 -5.72 8.65
C ASN A 134 3.09 -5.01 10.00
N LEU A 135 3.98 -4.02 10.12
CA LEU A 135 4.04 -3.19 11.30
C LEU A 135 3.49 -1.81 10.99
N VAL A 136 2.54 -1.34 11.81
CA VAL A 136 2.08 0.05 11.85
C VAL A 136 2.49 0.65 13.18
N VAL A 137 3.08 1.85 13.12
CA VAL A 137 3.44 2.65 14.30
C VAL A 137 2.52 3.86 14.38
N SER A 138 1.88 4.05 15.52
CA SER A 138 0.97 5.17 15.78
C SER A 138 1.22 5.77 17.16
N GLY A 139 1.28 7.09 17.25
CA GLY A 139 1.49 7.81 18.50
C GLY A 139 1.69 9.31 18.27
N PRO A 140 2.16 10.06 19.29
CA PRO A 140 2.38 11.50 19.18
C PRO A 140 3.32 11.85 18.03
N GLU A 141 2.91 12.83 17.22
CA GLU A 141 3.70 13.44 16.13
C GLU A 141 4.18 12.48 15.03
N VAL A 142 3.78 11.22 15.10
CA VAL A 142 4.03 10.22 14.06
C VAL A 142 2.78 10.12 13.19
N PRO A 143 2.80 10.60 11.93
CA PRO A 143 1.78 10.22 10.96
C PRO A 143 1.84 8.70 10.81
N GLU A 144 0.71 8.05 10.58
CA GLU A 144 0.63 6.58 10.52
C GLU A 144 1.70 5.99 9.59
N ALA A 145 2.76 5.45 10.19
CA ALA A 145 3.94 4.94 9.51
C ALA A 145 3.85 3.41 9.47
N ARG A 146 4.12 2.80 8.33
CA ARG A 146 3.93 1.35 8.17
C ARG A 146 4.95 0.69 7.25
N THR A 147 5.22 -0.58 7.49
CA THR A 147 5.93 -1.44 6.54
C THR A 147 4.99 -1.94 5.44
N PRO A 148 5.53 -2.46 4.32
CA PRO A 148 4.79 -3.34 3.43
C PRO A 148 4.35 -4.63 4.14
N ASN A 149 3.52 -5.43 3.45
CA ASN A 149 3.21 -6.79 3.89
C ASN A 149 4.43 -7.70 3.73
N LEU A 150 4.89 -8.27 4.83
CA LEU A 150 6.02 -9.16 4.97
C LEU A 150 5.52 -10.60 4.94
N LYS A 151 5.99 -11.36 3.95
CA LYS A 151 5.85 -12.83 3.92
C LYS A 151 6.71 -13.46 5.02
N PRO A 152 6.47 -14.73 5.39
CA PRO A 152 7.34 -15.47 6.29
C PRO A 152 8.82 -15.33 5.93
N GLY A 153 9.63 -14.98 6.92
CA GLY A 153 11.07 -14.77 6.78
C GLY A 153 11.52 -13.45 6.15
N ALA A 154 10.59 -12.62 5.63
CA ALA A 154 10.91 -11.34 5.03
C ALA A 154 11.26 -10.27 6.09
N THR A 155 11.97 -9.23 5.66
CA THR A 155 12.39 -8.09 6.50
C THR A 155 12.09 -6.78 5.79
N ALA A 156 11.72 -5.76 6.56
CA ALA A 156 11.66 -4.36 6.11
C ALA A 156 12.21 -3.42 7.18
N GLU A 157 12.57 -2.22 6.75
CA GLU A 157 12.98 -1.13 7.63
C GLU A 157 11.97 0.01 7.54
N LEU A 158 11.69 0.64 8.68
CA LEU A 158 10.77 1.77 8.81
C LEU A 158 11.45 2.85 9.63
N ASP A 159 11.80 3.96 9.00
CA ASP A 159 12.37 5.12 9.67
C ASP A 159 11.27 6.00 10.26
N VAL A 160 11.38 6.29 11.56
CA VAL A 160 10.44 7.12 12.31
C VAL A 160 11.18 8.08 13.22
N THR A 161 10.69 9.31 13.34
CA THR A 161 11.13 10.21 14.40
C THR A 161 10.14 10.09 15.55
N LEU A 162 10.62 9.62 16.70
CA LEU A 162 9.81 9.45 17.89
C LEU A 162 10.13 10.54 18.90
N VAL A 163 9.09 11.18 19.42
CA VAL A 163 9.16 12.12 20.54
C VAL A 163 8.77 11.42 21.83
N GLU A 164 8.94 12.09 22.97
CA GLU A 164 8.54 11.52 24.27
C GLU A 164 7.04 11.20 24.25
N GLY A 165 6.67 9.99 24.65
CA GLY A 165 5.28 9.56 24.64
C GLY A 165 5.09 8.07 24.48
N ARG A 166 3.81 7.69 24.33
CA ARG A 166 3.41 6.29 24.16
C ARG A 166 3.00 6.01 22.73
N TYR A 167 3.57 4.95 22.18
CA TYR A 167 3.30 4.46 20.85
C TYR A 167 2.60 3.10 20.90
N THR A 168 1.70 2.90 19.95
CA THR A 168 1.08 1.61 19.66
C THR A 168 1.72 1.07 18.39
N LEU A 169 2.22 -0.15 18.49
CA LEU A 169 2.67 -0.95 17.36
C LEU A 169 1.60 -2.01 17.12
N LEU A 170 1.15 -2.16 15.88
CA LEU A 170 0.12 -3.15 15.54
C LEU A 170 0.35 -3.73 14.14
N CYS A 171 -0.31 -4.87 13.88
CA CYS A 171 -0.43 -5.41 12.53
C CYS A 171 -1.82 -5.12 11.97
N SER A 172 -1.85 -4.51 10.77
CA SER A 172 -3.07 -4.05 10.10
C SER A 172 -3.66 -5.07 9.12
N ILE A 173 -3.11 -6.30 9.09
CA ILE A 173 -3.71 -7.40 8.35
C ILE A 173 -5.09 -7.72 8.98
N PRO A 174 -6.17 -7.85 8.19
CA PRO A 174 -7.51 -8.02 8.74
C PRO A 174 -7.60 -9.19 9.73
N GLY A 175 -8.12 -8.94 10.93
CA GLY A 175 -8.26 -9.95 11.99
C GLY A 175 -7.06 -10.07 12.93
N HIS A 176 -5.87 -9.58 12.57
CA HIS A 176 -4.66 -9.81 13.36
C HIS A 176 -4.64 -8.97 14.64
N GLU A 177 -5.08 -7.71 14.58
CA GLU A 177 -5.15 -6.84 15.75
C GLU A 177 -6.19 -7.33 16.76
N GLU A 178 -7.31 -7.88 16.27
CA GLU A 178 -8.38 -8.48 17.07
C GLU A 178 -7.94 -9.77 17.75
N LEU A 179 -7.02 -10.51 17.13
CA LEU A 179 -6.35 -11.67 17.72
C LEU A 179 -5.24 -11.28 18.71
N GLY A 180 -4.99 -9.99 18.90
CA GLY A 180 -4.08 -9.47 19.91
C GLY A 180 -2.72 -8.99 19.38
N MET A 181 -2.55 -8.87 18.06
CA MET A 181 -1.29 -8.45 17.43
C MET A 181 -1.02 -6.95 17.59
N ARG A 182 -0.72 -6.57 18.83
CA ARG A 182 -0.36 -5.21 19.25
C ARG A 182 0.72 -5.24 20.32
N ALA A 183 1.60 -4.24 20.31
CA ALA A 183 2.59 -3.98 21.34
C ALA A 183 2.59 -2.48 21.70
N ARG A 184 3.16 -2.16 22.86
CA ARG A 184 3.35 -0.79 23.32
C ARG A 184 4.84 -0.48 23.38
N LEU A 185 5.20 0.70 22.93
CA LEU A 185 6.55 1.25 23.03
C LEU A 185 6.44 2.60 23.72
N ASP A 186 7.09 2.79 24.85
CA ASP A 186 7.20 4.08 25.51
C ASP A 186 8.55 4.73 25.18
N VAL A 187 8.52 5.99 24.77
CA VAL A 187 9.71 6.79 24.49
C VAL A 187 9.87 7.76 25.66
N ARG A 188 10.98 7.64 26.40
CA ARG A 188 11.22 8.37 27.64
C ARG A 188 12.67 8.80 27.76
#